data_AF-A0A1C0A6H6-F1
#
_entry.id   AF-A0A1C0A6H6-F1
#
_cell.length_a   1.000
_cell.length_b   1.000
_cell.length_c   1.000
_cell.angle_alpha   90.00
_cell.angle_beta   90.00
_cell.angle_gamma   90.00
#
_symmetry.space_group_name_H-M   'P 1'
#
loop_
_entity.id
_entity.type
_entity.pdbx_description
1 polymer ?
#
loop_
_entity_poly.entity_id
_entity_poly.type
_entity_poly.pdbx_seq_one_letter_code
_entity_poly.pdbx_strand_id
1 'polypeptide(L)'
;MKWILNKVKYILLIIFLIIGLSVLIFSIKFYKDTKIVETAWEQSEVAKIKDIGSVKKLSIIPLVESDTKSDNLIGEPAVSYLIKADGKYILFDLGWNSKKENPSPLLKNMDKLGINLK
;
A
#
# COMPACT_ATOMS: atom_id res chain seq x y z
N MET A 1 21.06 -36.39 -33.92
CA MET A 1 20.37 -36.23 -32.61
C MET A 1 21.28 -35.65 -31.51
N LYS A 2 22.45 -36.23 -31.21
CA LYS A 2 23.38 -35.74 -30.16
C LYS A 2 23.86 -34.28 -30.34
N TRP A 3 24.08 -33.84 -31.57
CA TRP A 3 24.52 -32.47 -31.87
C TRP A 3 23.48 -31.40 -31.51
N ILE A 4 22.19 -31.68 -31.75
CA ILE A 4 21.08 -30.79 -31.38
C ILE A 4 20.97 -30.73 -29.85
N LEU A 5 21.09 -31.88 -29.18
CA LEU A 5 21.05 -31.97 -27.73
C LEU A 5 22.16 -31.15 -27.05
N ASN A 6 23.38 -31.19 -27.61
CA ASN A 6 24.50 -30.40 -27.12
C ASN A 6 24.24 -28.89 -27.28
N LYS A 7 23.71 -28.44 -28.42
CA LYS A 7 23.35 -27.02 -28.63
C LYS A 7 22.31 -26.54 -27.62
N VAL A 8 21.25 -27.33 -27.39
CA VAL A 8 20.22 -27.01 -26.39
C VAL A 8 20.83 -26.91 -25.00
N LYS A 9 21.73 -27.82 -24.62
CA LYS A 9 22.45 -27.75 -23.34
C LYS A 9 23.25 -26.46 -23.17
N TYR A 10 23.98 -26.02 -24.19
CA TYR A 10 24.73 -24.76 -24.13
C TYR A 10 23.82 -23.54 -24.03
N ILE A 11 22.69 -23.53 -24.76
CA ILE A 11 21.70 -22.46 -24.68
C ILE A 11 21.13 -22.35 -23.27
N LEU A 12 20.73 -23.48 -22.66
CA LEU A 12 20.21 -23.50 -21.29
C LEU A 12 21.26 -23.04 -20.27
N LEU A 13 22.52 -23.43 -20.46
CA LEU A 13 23.61 -23.00 -19.58
C LEU A 13 23.86 -21.49 -19.68
N ILE A 14 23.78 -20.91 -20.88
CA ILE A 14 23.89 -19.46 -21.09
C ILE A 14 22.71 -18.72 -20.43
N ILE A 15 21.48 -19.21 -20.60
CA ILE A 15 20.30 -18.62 -19.94
C ILE A 15 20.45 -18.64 -18.43
N PHE A 16 20.87 -19.78 -17.86
CA PHE A 16 21.09 -19.90 -16.42
C PHE A 16 22.16 -18.92 -15.93
N LEU A 17 23.24 -18.75 -16.69
CA LEU A 17 24.32 -17.82 -16.36
C LEU A 17 23.86 -16.36 -16.44
N ILE A 18 23.03 -16.00 -17.42
CA ILE A 18 22.43 -14.66 -17.53
C ILE A 18 21.48 -14.39 -16.36
N ILE A 19 20.62 -15.35 -16.00
CA ILE A 19 19.72 -15.22 -14.84
C ILE A 19 20.54 -15.06 -13.56
N GLY A 20 21.56 -15.90 -13.35
CA GLY A 20 22.44 -15.81 -12.18
C GLY A 20 23.16 -14.46 -12.09
N LEU A 21 23.67 -13.97 -13.22
CA LEU A 21 24.31 -12.65 -13.29
C LEU A 21 23.32 -11.51 -13.02
N SER A 22 22.10 -11.61 -13.55
CA SER A 22 21.04 -10.64 -13.31
C SER A 22 20.67 -10.59 -11.83
N VAL A 23 20.44 -11.74 -11.19
CA VAL A 23 20.15 -11.83 -9.75
C VAL A 23 21.28 -11.21 -8.95
N LEU A 24 22.54 -11.55 -9.26
CA LEU A 24 23.70 -10.98 -8.56
C LEU A 24 23.74 -9.45 -8.66
N ILE A 25 23.53 -8.90 -9.86
CA ILE A 25 23.51 -7.44 -10.09
C ILE A 25 22.36 -6.80 -9.29
N PHE A 26 21.15 -7.37 -9.34
CA PHE A 26 20.00 -6.86 -8.59
C PHE A 26 20.20 -6.95 -7.08
N SER A 27 20.81 -8.02 -6.55
CA SER A 27 21.11 -8.16 -5.12
C SER A 27 22.13 -7.13 -4.65
N ILE A 28 23.20 -6.90 -5.43
CA ILE A 28 24.20 -5.86 -5.11
C ILE A 28 23.56 -4.47 -5.13
N LYS A 29 22.73 -4.19 -6.15
CA LYS A 29 22.02 -2.91 -6.24
C LYS A 29 21.07 -2.72 -5.06
N PHE A 30 20.24 -3.71 -4.77
CA PHE A 30 19.29 -3.66 -3.65
C PHE A 30 20.00 -3.37 -2.33
N TYR A 31 21.09 -4.08 -2.03
CA TYR A 31 21.85 -3.85 -0.80
C TYR A 31 22.41 -2.42 -0.71
N LYS A 32 22.93 -1.87 -1.82
CA LYS A 32 23.40 -0.48 -1.87
C LYS A 32 22.28 0.52 -1.67
N ASP A 33 21.17 0.35 -2.38
CA ASP A 33 20.02 1.26 -2.33
C ASP A 33 19.39 1.24 -0.93
N THR A 34 19.27 0.06 -0.30
CA THR A 34 18.80 -0.07 1.09
C THR A 34 19.71 0.70 2.05
N LYS A 35 21.03 0.54 1.93
CA LYS A 35 21.98 1.27 2.79
C LYS A 35 21.90 2.79 2.61
N ILE A 36 21.68 3.27 1.38
CA ILE A 36 21.48 4.70 1.10
C ILE A 36 20.22 5.21 1.80
N VAL A 37 19.11 4.48 1.70
CA VAL A 37 17.84 4.84 2.35
C VAL A 37 17.97 4.82 3.86
N GLU A 38 18.59 3.78 4.44
CA GLU A 38 18.84 3.69 5.89
C GLU A 38 19.69 4.86 6.39
N THR A 39 20.79 5.16 5.69
CA THR A 39 21.66 6.30 6.05
C THR A 39 20.88 7.62 5.97
N ALA A 40 20.09 7.83 4.91
CA ALA A 40 19.27 9.03 4.76
C ALA A 40 18.18 9.12 5.84
N TRP A 41 17.61 7.99 6.25
CA TRP A 41 16.61 7.91 7.31
C TRP A 41 17.21 8.25 8.68
N GLU A 42 18.37 7.67 9.01
CA GLU A 42 19.10 7.96 10.26
C GLU A 42 19.54 9.42 10.35
N GLN A 43 19.92 10.02 9.22
CA GLN A 43 20.31 11.42 9.12
C GLN A 43 19.11 12.38 8.98
N SER A 44 17.90 11.85 8.82
CA SER A 44 16.72 12.68 8.66
C SER A 44 16.32 13.29 10.01
N GLU A 45 16.39 14.62 10.09
CA GLU A 45 15.82 15.37 11.20
C GLU A 45 14.42 15.84 10.80
N VAL A 46 13.40 15.08 11.20
CA VAL A 46 12.01 15.51 11.04
C VAL A 46 11.69 16.51 12.13
N ALA A 47 11.35 17.75 11.74
CA ALA A 47 10.87 18.74 12.68
C ALA A 47 9.64 18.20 13.41
N LYS A 48 9.73 18.08 14.74
CA LYS A 48 8.57 17.70 15.56
C LYS A 48 7.46 18.73 15.31
N ILE A 49 6.25 18.25 15.07
CA ILE A 49 5.06 19.09 15.05
C ILE A 49 4.94 19.68 16.46
N LYS A 50 5.30 20.95 16.59
CA LYS A 50 5.09 21.72 17.81
C LYS A 50 3.67 22.28 17.74
N ASP A 51 3.00 22.28 18.88
CA ASP A 51 1.66 22.86 19.02
C ASP A 51 0.63 22.28 18.04
N ILE A 52 0.47 20.95 18.04
CA ILE A 52 -0.58 20.26 17.26
C ILE A 52 -2.01 20.67 17.70
N GLY A 53 -2.12 21.41 18.81
CA GLY A 53 -3.37 21.79 19.43
C GLY A 53 -4.08 20.62 20.11
N SER A 54 -5.34 20.86 20.47
CA SER A 54 -6.25 19.84 20.99
C SER A 54 -7.64 20.08 20.43
N VAL A 55 -8.45 19.03 20.42
CA VAL A 55 -9.84 19.09 20.00
C VAL A 55 -10.74 18.71 21.17
N LYS A 56 -11.90 19.34 21.28
CA LYS A 56 -12.88 19.03 22.32
C LYS A 56 -13.60 17.71 22.04
N LYS A 57 -13.83 17.40 20.76
CA LYS A 57 -14.50 16.16 20.32
C LYS A 57 -13.77 15.55 19.12
N LEU A 58 -13.40 14.29 19.29
CA LEU A 58 -12.82 13.45 18.23
C LEU A 58 -13.72 12.24 17.98
N SER A 59 -13.93 11.92 16.71
CA SER A 59 -14.55 10.66 16.27
C SER A 59 -13.77 10.15 15.06
N ILE A 60 -13.45 8.87 15.06
CA ILE A 60 -12.77 8.19 13.95
C ILE A 60 -13.69 7.03 13.56
N ILE A 61 -14.23 7.09 12.35
CA ILE A 61 -15.19 6.11 11.85
C ILE A 61 -14.53 5.34 10.71
N PRO A 62 -14.32 4.02 10.87
CA PRO A 62 -13.91 3.17 9.76
C PRO A 62 -14.99 3.15 8.70
N LEU A 63 -14.61 3.52 7.47
CA LEU A 63 -15.49 3.47 6.30
C LEU A 63 -15.16 2.26 5.42
N VAL A 64 -13.89 1.83 5.37
CA VAL A 64 -13.44 0.60 4.72
C VAL A 64 -12.41 -0.05 5.63
N GLU A 65 -12.57 -1.36 5.85
CA GLU A 65 -11.68 -2.23 6.63
C GLU A 65 -11.69 -3.63 5.99
N SER A 66 -10.70 -4.47 6.28
CA SER A 66 -10.70 -5.86 5.83
C SER A 66 -11.81 -6.67 6.49
N ASP A 67 -11.97 -6.46 7.80
CA ASP A 67 -12.97 -7.13 8.61
C ASP A 67 -14.15 -6.19 8.87
N THR A 68 -15.35 -6.66 8.57
CA THR A 68 -16.58 -5.91 8.83
C THR A 68 -17.38 -6.58 9.93
N LYS A 69 -18.00 -5.78 10.81
CA LYS A 69 -18.85 -6.28 11.88
C LYS A 69 -20.25 -6.69 11.40
N SER A 70 -20.62 -6.30 10.18
CA SER A 70 -21.97 -6.44 9.66
C SER A 70 -21.93 -6.72 8.17
N ASP A 71 -22.72 -7.68 7.71
CA ASP A 71 -22.79 -8.13 6.32
C ASP A 71 -23.29 -7.05 5.35
N ASN A 72 -23.84 -5.95 5.87
CA ASN A 72 -24.29 -4.81 5.08
C ASN A 72 -23.16 -3.82 4.74
N LEU A 73 -21.95 -4.02 5.28
CA LEU A 73 -20.75 -3.25 4.95
C LEU A 73 -19.84 -4.08 4.04
N ILE A 74 -19.16 -3.40 3.13
CA ILE A 74 -18.24 -4.01 2.18
C ILE A 74 -16.82 -3.88 2.72
N GLY A 75 -16.18 -5.01 2.99
CA GLY A 75 -14.77 -5.05 3.39
C GLY A 75 -13.83 -5.12 2.18
N GLU A 76 -12.63 -4.56 2.33
CA GLU A 76 -11.53 -4.65 1.35
C GLU A 76 -10.19 -4.82 2.09
N PRO A 77 -9.17 -5.45 1.49
CA PRO A 77 -7.81 -5.45 2.04
C PRO A 77 -7.13 -4.07 1.88
N ALA A 78 -7.79 -3.03 2.39
CA ALA A 78 -7.38 -1.64 2.42
C ALA A 78 -8.19 -0.91 3.50
N VAL A 79 -7.86 0.36 3.75
CA VAL A 79 -8.51 1.15 4.80
C VAL A 79 -9.02 2.48 4.28
N SER A 80 -10.07 3.00 4.92
CA SER A 80 -10.49 4.39 4.81
C SER A 80 -11.20 4.80 6.09
N TYR A 81 -10.91 6.01 6.59
CA TYR A 81 -11.51 6.53 7.80
C TYR A 81 -12.07 7.94 7.60
N LEU A 82 -13.25 8.20 8.17
CA LEU A 82 -13.72 9.55 8.40
C LEU A 82 -13.30 10.00 9.79
N ILE A 83 -12.42 10.99 9.84
CA ILE A 83 -12.00 11.65 11.08
C ILE A 83 -12.81 12.92 11.24
N LYS A 84 -13.52 13.04 12.37
CA LYS A 84 -14.25 14.24 12.77
C LYS A 84 -13.61 14.86 14.01
N ALA A 85 -13.16 16.09 13.88
CA ALA A 85 -12.48 16.85 14.93
C ALA A 85 -13.12 18.24 15.06
N ASP A 86 -13.80 18.52 16.18
CA ASP A 86 -14.47 19.81 16.44
C ASP A 86 -15.35 20.33 15.29
N GLY A 87 -16.03 19.41 14.59
CA GLY A 87 -16.91 19.72 13.46
C GLY A 87 -16.19 19.83 12.11
N LYS A 88 -14.87 19.69 12.06
CA LYS A 88 -14.10 19.47 10.83
C LYS A 88 -14.12 17.99 10.47
N TYR A 89 -14.06 17.72 9.17
CA TYR A 89 -14.03 16.36 8.61
C TYR A 89 -12.76 16.20 7.79
N ILE A 90 -12.06 15.09 8.00
CA ILE A 90 -10.94 14.63 7.19
C ILE A 90 -11.30 13.23 6.74
N LEU A 91 -11.34 13.02 5.42
CA LEU A 91 -11.40 11.69 4.85
C LEU A 91 -9.96 11.22 4.64
N PHE A 92 -9.56 10.21 5.41
CA PHE A 92 -8.23 9.63 5.35
C PHE A 92 -8.26 8.35 4.52
N ASP A 93 -7.54 8.39 3.39
CA ASP A 93 -7.52 7.36 2.35
C ASP A 93 -8.89 7.09 1.70
N LEU A 94 -8.90 6.38 0.57
CA LEU A 94 -10.09 6.15 -0.26
C LEU A 94 -10.45 4.67 -0.43
N GLY A 95 -9.71 3.76 0.21
CA GLY A 95 -9.83 2.33 0.00
C GLY A 95 -9.24 1.87 -1.34
N TRP A 96 -9.41 0.59 -1.66
CA TRP A 96 -8.77 -0.02 -2.83
C TRP A 96 -9.64 0.08 -4.08
N ASN A 97 -10.94 -0.21 -3.94
CA ASN A 97 -11.88 -0.36 -5.03
C ASN A 97 -11.32 -1.23 -6.18
N SER A 98 -10.78 -2.40 -5.85
CA SER A 98 -10.11 -3.29 -6.82
C SER A 98 -10.96 -3.65 -8.05
N LYS A 99 -12.27 -3.76 -7.83
CA LYS A 99 -13.27 -4.08 -8.85
C LYS A 99 -13.76 -2.87 -9.65
N LYS A 100 -13.26 -1.67 -9.35
CA LYS A 100 -13.64 -0.40 -10.00
C LYS A 100 -15.16 -0.17 -9.99
N GLU A 101 -15.81 -0.46 -8.87
CA GLU A 101 -17.25 -0.33 -8.71
C GLU A 101 -17.67 1.14 -8.67
N ASN A 102 -18.89 1.42 -9.15
CA ASN A 102 -19.54 2.71 -9.05
C ASN A 102 -20.99 2.53 -8.55
N PRO A 103 -21.36 3.00 -7.35
CA PRO A 103 -20.50 3.66 -6.37
C PRO A 103 -19.41 2.73 -5.80
N SER A 104 -18.29 3.29 -5.36
CA SER A 104 -17.20 2.53 -4.73
C SER A 104 -17.64 1.91 -3.40
N PRO A 105 -16.94 0.87 -2.89
CA PRO A 105 -17.19 0.32 -1.55
C PRO A 105 -17.23 1.39 -0.45
N LEU A 106 -16.30 2.35 -0.50
CA LEU A 106 -16.30 3.52 0.37
C LEU A 106 -17.64 4.28 0.34
N LEU A 107 -18.11 4.67 -0.84
CA LEU A 107 -19.35 5.43 -0.98
C LEU A 107 -20.58 4.63 -0.55
N LYS A 108 -20.59 3.32 -0.83
CA LYS A 108 -21.64 2.40 -0.37
C LYS A 108 -21.66 2.30 1.16
N ASN A 109 -20.50 2.16 1.79
CA ASN A 109 -20.40 2.10 3.25
C ASN A 109 -20.80 3.42 3.90
N MET A 110 -20.41 4.57 3.32
CA MET A 110 -20.85 5.89 3.77
C MET A 110 -22.38 6.01 3.75
N ASP A 111 -23.03 5.59 2.66
CA ASP A 111 -24.49 5.57 2.56
C ASP A 111 -25.12 4.68 3.65
N LYS A 112 -24.59 3.46 3.85
CA LYS A 112 -25.07 2.53 4.89
C LYS A 112 -24.88 3.04 6.31
N LEU A 113 -23.84 3.84 6.55
CA LEU A 113 -23.56 4.47 7.84
C LEU A 113 -24.28 5.81 8.02
N GLY A 114 -25.09 6.25 7.03
CA GLY A 114 -25.80 7.53 7.08
C GLY A 114 -24.87 8.74 7.01
N ILE A 115 -23.68 8.58 6.45
CA ILE A 115 -22.65 9.61 6.33
C ILE A 115 -22.82 10.33 4.99
N ASN A 116 -23.10 11.62 5.07
CA ASN A 116 -23.16 12.50 3.90
C ASN A 116 -22.21 13.69 4.11
N LEU A 117 -21.24 13.84 3.22
CA LEU A 117 -20.34 14.98 3.18
C LEU A 117 -21.01 16.07 2.34
N LYS A 118 -21.79 16.93 2.99
CA LYS A 118 -22.31 18.18 2.40
C LYS A 118 -21.43 19.35 2.77
#